data_AF-A0AAV0X164-F1
#
_entry.id   AF-A0AAV0X164-F1
#
_cell.length_a   1.000
_cell.length_b   1.000
_cell.length_c   1.000
_cell.angle_alpha   90.00
_cell.angle_beta   90.00
_cell.angle_gamma   90.00
#
_symmetry.space_group_name_H-M   'P 1'
#
loop_
_entity.id
_entity.type
_entity.pdbx_description
1 polymer ?
#
loop_
_entity_poly.entity_id
_entity_poly.type
_entity_poly.pdbx_seq_one_letter_code
_entity_poly.pdbx_strand_id
1 'polypeptide(L)'
;MTDFEQSIINATKKIIGVEIHACLFHLCQSFYRRIQAEGLQSQYNNPENRSIKIAAQMTGALAFVPPEKVVETFDELLEKVPDDYMPIAEYFEINYIRGRQARGRRKGTEPRFPPTLWNQYHAVLQRLARTNNLSEGWHNRFQVVVGRE
;
A
#
# COMPACT_ATOMS: atom_id res chain seq x y z
N MET A 1 -13.44 -6.31 2.01
CA MET A 1 -12.03 -5.91 2.14
C MET A 1 -11.15 -7.15 2.09
N THR A 2 -10.00 -7.08 1.42
CA THR A 2 -9.05 -8.19 1.29
C THR A 2 -7.62 -7.73 1.58
N ASP A 3 -6.71 -8.70 1.77
CA ASP A 3 -5.27 -8.49 1.71
C ASP A 3 -4.79 -8.28 0.26
N PHE A 4 -3.48 -8.11 0.08
CA PHE A 4 -2.85 -7.92 -1.24
C PHE A 4 -2.45 -9.25 -1.88
N GLU A 5 -3.32 -10.27 -1.82
CA GLU A 5 -3.12 -11.53 -2.53
C GLU A 5 -3.87 -11.58 -3.87
N GLN A 6 -3.10 -11.61 -4.97
CA GLN A 6 -3.64 -11.56 -6.33
C GLN A 6 -4.59 -12.73 -6.64
N SER A 7 -4.27 -13.93 -6.17
CA SER A 7 -5.08 -15.14 -6.36
C SER A 7 -6.47 -14.99 -5.75
N ILE A 8 -6.54 -14.49 -4.50
CA ILE A 8 -7.79 -14.26 -3.78
C ILE A 8 -8.63 -13.19 -4.48
N ILE A 9 -8.01 -12.07 -4.87
CA ILE A 9 -8.68 -10.99 -5.62
C ILE A 9 -9.29 -11.53 -6.92
N ASN A 10 -8.51 -12.30 -7.70
CA ASN A 10 -8.95 -12.83 -8.98
C ASN A 10 -10.08 -13.85 -8.82
N ALA A 11 -9.97 -14.76 -7.85
CA ALA A 11 -11.00 -15.76 -7.57
C ALA A 11 -12.31 -15.10 -7.12
N THR A 12 -12.23 -14.13 -6.22
CA THR A 12 -13.41 -13.43 -5.69
C THR A 12 -14.13 -12.64 -6.79
N LYS A 13 -13.39 -11.91 -7.64
CA LYS A 13 -13.97 -11.22 -8.81
C LYS A 13 -14.67 -12.20 -9.75
N LYS A 14 -14.06 -13.37 -10.01
CA LYS A 14 -14.61 -14.39 -10.91
C LYS A 14 -15.87 -15.07 -10.37
N ILE A 15 -15.91 -15.35 -9.06
CA ILE A 15 -16.98 -16.15 -8.45
C ILE A 15 -18.16 -15.27 -8.01
N ILE A 16 -17.88 -14.13 -7.38
CA ILE A 16 -18.89 -13.33 -6.69
C ILE A 16 -19.28 -12.08 -7.51
N GLY A 17 -18.42 -11.62 -8.43
CA GLY A 17 -18.73 -10.50 -9.31
C GLY A 17 -18.83 -9.13 -8.63
N VAL A 18 -18.34 -9.01 -7.39
CA VAL A 18 -18.37 -7.77 -6.61
C VAL A 18 -17.10 -6.95 -6.79
N GLU A 19 -17.23 -5.64 -6.60
CA GLU A 19 -16.07 -4.76 -6.47
C GLU A 19 -15.33 -5.07 -5.17
N ILE A 20 -14.00 -5.18 -5.27
CA ILE A 20 -13.13 -5.52 -4.15
C ILE A 20 -12.29 -4.29 -3.84
N HIS A 21 -12.26 -3.91 -2.56
CA HIS A 21 -11.31 -2.94 -2.04
C HIS A 21 -10.31 -3.62 -1.11
N ALA A 22 -9.03 -3.33 -1.31
CA ALA A 22 -7.97 -3.73 -0.43
C ALA A 22 -7.95 -2.83 0.82
N CYS A 23 -7.59 -3.42 1.96
CA CYS A 23 -7.61 -2.74 3.24
C CYS A 23 -6.36 -1.85 3.44
N LEU A 24 -6.54 -0.65 3.99
CA LEU A 24 -5.43 0.25 4.35
C LEU A 24 -4.42 -0.40 5.29
N PHE A 25 -4.88 -1.19 6.27
CA PHE A 25 -4.00 -1.91 7.18
C PHE A 25 -3.05 -2.84 6.43
N HIS A 26 -3.57 -3.65 5.50
CA HIS A 26 -2.75 -4.56 4.68
C HIS A 26 -1.87 -3.80 3.68
N LEU A 27 -2.27 -2.60 3.26
CA LEU A 27 -1.43 -1.72 2.42
C LEU A 27 -0.22 -1.26 3.23
N CYS A 28 -0.45 -0.71 4.43
CA CYS A 28 0.60 -0.30 5.37
C CYS A 28 1.53 -1.46 5.77
N GLN A 29 0.97 -2.66 6.00
CA GLN A 29 1.79 -3.85 6.25
C GLN A 29 2.65 -4.23 5.04
N SER A 30 2.12 -4.13 3.82
CA SER A 30 2.89 -4.42 2.61
C SER A 30 4.03 -3.42 2.41
N PHE A 31 3.81 -2.14 2.73
CA PHE A 31 4.88 -1.15 2.78
C PHE A 31 5.95 -1.49 3.82
N TYR A 32 5.54 -1.83 5.03
CA TYR A 32 6.50 -2.15 6.08
C TYR A 32 7.35 -3.38 5.73
N ARG A 33 6.74 -4.41 5.14
CA ARG A 33 7.47 -5.58 4.61
C ARG A 33 8.49 -5.18 3.53
N ARG A 34 8.14 -4.25 2.64
CA ARG A 34 9.07 -3.73 1.63
C ARG A 34 10.23 -2.96 2.29
N ILE A 35 9.96 -2.09 3.26
CA ILE A 35 10.99 -1.37 4.03
C ILE A 35 11.96 -2.36 4.70
N GLN A 36 11.45 -3.44 5.27
CA GLN A 36 12.28 -4.50 5.86
C GLN A 36 13.11 -5.22 4.80
N ALA A 37 12.54 -5.52 3.64
CA ALA A 37 13.24 -6.19 2.54
C ALA A 37 14.40 -5.35 1.96
N GLU A 38 14.27 -4.02 1.97
CA GLU A 38 15.35 -3.10 1.58
C GLU A 38 16.36 -2.85 2.73
N GLY A 39 16.21 -3.50 3.89
CA GLY A 39 17.13 -3.37 5.03
C GLY A 39 16.96 -2.10 5.86
N LEU A 40 15.91 -1.32 5.62
CA LEU A 40 15.72 0.02 6.21
C LEU A 40 14.92 -0.01 7.52
N GLN A 41 14.70 -1.19 8.11
CA GLN A 41 13.90 -1.36 9.33
C GLN A 41 14.45 -0.53 10.51
N SER A 42 15.76 -0.55 10.73
CA SER A 42 16.40 0.21 11.81
C SER A 42 16.24 1.72 11.62
N GLN A 43 16.37 2.20 10.38
CA GLN A 43 16.20 3.63 10.05
C GLN A 43 14.74 4.07 10.19
N TYR A 44 13.80 3.23 9.76
CA TYR A 44 12.37 3.47 9.96
C TYR A 44 12.01 3.61 11.45
N ASN A 45 12.66 2.84 12.33
CA ASN A 45 12.41 2.85 13.77
C ASN A 45 13.29 3.85 14.55
N ASN A 46 14.18 4.58 13.88
CA ASN A 46 15.09 5.51 14.55
C ASN A 46 14.31 6.73 15.09
N PRO A 47 14.31 6.99 16.42
CA PRO A 47 13.61 8.14 16.98
C PRO A 47 14.25 9.48 16.61
N GLU A 48 15.57 9.51 16.42
CA GLU A 48 16.36 10.72 16.15
C GLU A 48 16.32 11.14 14.67
N ASN A 49 16.14 10.17 13.76
CA ASN A 49 15.97 10.43 12.34
C ASN A 49 14.72 9.75 11.80
N ARG A 50 13.70 10.55 11.53
CA ARG A 50 12.37 10.10 11.12
C ARG A 50 12.13 10.14 9.62
N SER A 51 13.14 10.43 8.80
CA SER A 51 13.00 10.65 7.35
C SER A 51 12.32 9.48 6.64
N ILE A 52 12.81 8.24 6.84
CA ILE A 52 12.26 7.02 6.24
C ILE A 52 10.82 6.77 6.71
N LYS A 53 10.54 7.02 8.01
CA LYS A 53 9.20 6.83 8.56
C LYS A 53 8.22 7.86 8.01
N ILE A 54 8.62 9.12 7.88
CA ILE A 54 7.81 10.19 7.30
C ILE A 54 7.53 9.89 5.83
N ALA A 55 8.56 9.50 5.05
CA ALA A 55 8.39 9.09 3.65
C ALA A 55 7.37 7.96 3.51
N ALA A 56 7.49 6.90 4.32
CA ALA A 56 6.55 5.79 4.34
C ALA A 56 5.11 6.22 4.72
N GLN A 57 4.96 7.12 5.69
CA GLN A 57 3.66 7.66 6.09
C GLN A 57 3.04 8.51 4.97
N MET A 58 3.84 9.34 4.29
CA MET A 58 3.38 10.11 3.14
C MET A 58 2.96 9.20 1.98
N THR A 59 3.71 8.12 1.70
CA THR A 59 3.32 7.13 0.69
C THR A 59 2.00 6.44 1.09
N GLY A 60 1.84 6.07 2.36
CA GLY A 60 0.58 5.52 2.87
C GLY A 60 -0.61 6.48 2.77
N ALA A 61 -0.36 7.79 2.93
CA ALA A 61 -1.38 8.83 2.85
C ALA A 61 -1.95 9.01 1.43
N LEU A 62 -1.27 8.53 0.39
CA LEU A 62 -1.79 8.52 -0.98
C LEU A 62 -3.12 7.76 -1.10
N ALA A 63 -3.42 6.86 -0.16
CA ALA A 63 -4.73 6.20 -0.07
C ALA A 63 -5.89 7.18 0.12
N PHE A 64 -5.62 8.41 0.58
CA PHE A 64 -6.63 9.43 0.82
C PHE A 64 -6.59 10.58 -0.19
N VAL A 65 -5.74 10.48 -1.22
CA VAL A 65 -5.72 11.43 -2.34
C VAL A 65 -6.80 11.01 -3.33
N PRO A 66 -7.53 11.94 -3.98
CA PRO A 66 -8.45 11.58 -5.07
C PRO A 66 -7.74 10.69 -6.10
N PRO A 67 -8.32 9.55 -6.54
CA PRO A 67 -7.63 8.59 -7.41
C PRO A 67 -6.95 9.21 -8.64
N GLU A 68 -7.59 10.20 -9.24
CA GLU A 68 -7.11 10.96 -10.40
C GLU A 68 -5.88 11.83 -10.11
N LYS A 69 -5.63 12.19 -8.84
CA LYS A 69 -4.48 12.98 -8.40
C LYS A 69 -3.35 12.15 -7.80
N VAL A 70 -3.55 10.84 -7.59
CA VAL A 70 -2.55 9.97 -6.94
C VAL A 70 -1.20 10.00 -7.66
N VAL A 71 -1.21 9.98 -8.99
CA VAL A 71 0.00 10.02 -9.83
C VAL A 71 0.76 11.32 -9.63
N GLU A 72 0.07 12.46 -9.78
CA GLU A 72 0.63 13.81 -9.59
C GLU A 72 1.19 13.99 -8.17
N THR A 73 0.41 13.64 -7.14
CA THR A 73 0.86 13.76 -5.75
C THR A 73 2.03 12.82 -5.42
N PHE A 74 2.12 11.68 -6.08
CA PHE A 74 3.28 10.79 -5.92
C PHE A 74 4.55 11.40 -6.53
N ASP A 75 4.47 12.08 -7.67
CA ASP A 75 5.63 12.77 -8.27
C ASP A 75 6.14 13.89 -7.35
N GLU A 76 5.25 14.70 -6.79
CA GLU A 76 5.62 15.72 -5.79
C GLU A 76 6.21 15.11 -4.51
N LEU A 77 5.82 13.88 -4.18
CA LEU A 77 6.36 13.16 -3.03
C LEU A 77 7.79 12.67 -3.32
N LEU A 78 8.09 12.22 -4.53
CA LEU A 78 9.43 11.76 -4.93
C LEU A 78 10.49 12.85 -4.76
N GLU A 79 10.12 14.12 -4.91
CA GLU A 79 11.03 15.25 -4.69
C GLU A 79 11.40 15.48 -3.21
N LYS A 80 10.65 14.89 -2.28
CA LYS A 80 10.76 15.14 -0.83
C LYS A 80 11.28 13.95 -0.04
N VAL A 81 11.29 12.75 -0.63
CA VAL A 81 11.77 11.55 0.05
C VAL A 81 13.29 11.49 0.02
N PRO A 82 13.93 10.90 1.06
CA PRO A 82 15.39 10.71 1.03
C PRO A 82 15.78 9.68 -0.03
N ASP A 83 17.00 9.80 -0.57
CA ASP A 83 17.53 8.90 -1.62
C ASP A 83 17.45 7.42 -1.22
N ASP A 84 17.73 7.10 0.04
CA ASP A 84 17.63 5.74 0.59
C ASP A 84 16.22 5.14 0.47
N TYR A 85 15.17 5.97 0.34
CA TYR A 85 13.78 5.53 0.17
C TYR A 85 13.41 5.23 -1.30
N MET A 86 14.22 5.65 -2.27
CA MET A 86 13.91 5.51 -3.70
C MET A 86 13.61 4.07 -4.13
N PRO A 87 14.34 3.02 -3.67
CA PRO A 87 14.00 1.64 -4.02
C PRO A 87 12.57 1.23 -3.61
N ILE A 88 12.10 1.74 -2.47
CA ILE A 88 10.73 1.51 -1.98
C ILE A 88 9.74 2.27 -2.86
N ALA A 89 10.05 3.52 -3.19
CA ALA A 89 9.21 4.36 -4.02
C ALA A 89 9.05 3.79 -5.44
N GLU A 90 10.14 3.36 -6.08
CA GLU A 90 10.12 2.69 -7.39
C GLU A 90 9.31 1.38 -7.35
N TYR A 91 9.48 0.58 -6.29
CA TYR A 91 8.67 -0.61 -6.09
C TYR A 91 7.18 -0.26 -6.02
N PHE A 92 6.83 0.80 -5.30
CA PHE A 92 5.45 1.24 -5.15
C PHE A 92 4.87 1.78 -6.45
N GLU A 93 5.62 2.62 -7.16
CA GLU A 93 5.26 3.14 -8.46
C GLU A 93 4.88 2.02 -9.42
N ILE A 94 5.74 1.00 -9.54
CA ILE A 94 5.54 -0.12 -10.45
C ILE A 94 4.38 -1.01 -10.02
N ASN A 95 4.24 -1.31 -8.73
CA ASN A 95 3.28 -2.34 -8.30
C ASN A 95 1.89 -1.77 -7.95
N TYR A 96 1.79 -0.48 -7.64
CA TYR A 96 0.59 0.11 -7.05
C TYR A 96 0.08 1.38 -7.74
N ILE A 97 0.91 2.11 -8.48
CA ILE A 97 0.52 3.38 -9.10
C ILE A 97 0.45 3.28 -10.63
N ARG A 98 1.60 3.15 -11.30
CA ARG A 98 1.73 3.31 -12.75
C ARG A 98 1.90 2.00 -13.50
N GLY A 99 2.39 0.95 -12.85
CA GLY A 99 2.81 -0.24 -13.59
C GLY A 99 4.19 -0.05 -14.23
N ARG A 100 4.55 -0.98 -15.12
CA ARG A 100 5.79 -0.84 -15.90
C ARG A 100 5.48 -0.10 -17.19
N GLN A 101 6.22 0.97 -17.44
CA GLN A 101 6.13 1.71 -18.70
C GLN A 101 6.64 0.86 -19.88
N ALA A 102 6.05 1.06 -21.06
CA ALA A 102 6.50 0.43 -22.28
C ALA A 102 7.92 0.92 -22.63
N ARG A 103 8.80 0.01 -23.07
CA ARG A 103 10.17 0.37 -23.48
C ARG A 103 10.58 -0.42 -24.71
N GLY A 104 10.74 0.28 -25.83
CA GLY A 104 11.02 -0.32 -27.13
C GLY A 104 9.93 -1.32 -27.51
N ARG A 105 10.29 -2.59 -27.72
CA ARG A 105 9.34 -3.66 -28.08
C ARG A 105 8.58 -4.25 -26.89
N ARG A 106 8.93 -3.91 -25.64
CA ARG A 106 8.24 -4.43 -24.46
C ARG A 106 6.99 -3.61 -24.20
N LYS A 107 5.83 -4.29 -24.21
CA LYS A 107 4.55 -3.68 -23.81
C LYS A 107 4.60 -3.30 -22.33
N GLY A 108 4.05 -2.14 -21.99
CA GLY A 108 3.83 -1.76 -20.62
C GLY A 108 2.82 -2.70 -19.94
N THR A 109 2.85 -2.74 -18.62
CA THR A 109 1.92 -3.52 -17.81
C THR A 109 1.29 -2.63 -16.77
N GLU A 110 -0.02 -2.77 -16.58
CA GLU A 110 -0.75 -2.17 -15.46
C GLU A 110 -0.11 -2.56 -14.11
N PRO A 111 -0.27 -1.72 -13.07
CA PRO A 111 0.15 -2.08 -11.72
C PRO A 111 -0.61 -3.32 -11.26
N ARG A 112 0.09 -4.16 -10.48
CA ARG A 112 -0.50 -5.36 -9.89
C ARG A 112 -1.69 -5.02 -9.00
N PHE A 113 -1.60 -3.91 -8.28
CA PHE A 113 -2.63 -3.42 -7.37
C PHE A 113 -2.96 -1.95 -7.70
N PRO A 114 -3.81 -1.66 -8.70
CA PRO A 114 -4.07 -0.29 -9.16
C PRO A 114 -4.68 0.59 -8.05
N PRO A 115 -4.55 1.93 -8.12
CA PRO A 115 -5.10 2.85 -7.12
C PRO A 115 -6.58 2.61 -6.82
N THR A 116 -7.39 2.28 -7.81
CA THR A 116 -8.82 1.94 -7.66
C THR A 116 -9.08 0.79 -6.69
N LEU A 117 -8.11 -0.13 -6.51
CA LEU A 117 -8.22 -1.25 -5.59
C LEU A 117 -7.99 -0.83 -4.13
N TRP A 118 -7.05 0.07 -3.85
CA TRP A 118 -6.59 0.33 -2.47
C TRP A 118 -6.93 1.73 -1.95
N ASN A 119 -7.34 2.65 -2.81
CA ASN A 119 -7.70 4.01 -2.44
C ASN A 119 -8.95 4.04 -1.54
N GLN A 120 -8.93 4.94 -0.56
CA GLN A 120 -9.93 5.10 0.50
C GLN A 120 -10.65 6.45 0.43
N TYR A 121 -10.33 7.33 -0.53
CA TYR A 121 -10.88 8.67 -0.63
C TYR A 121 -12.42 8.67 -0.61
N HIS A 122 -13.04 7.92 -1.53
CA HIS A 122 -14.50 7.83 -1.60
C HIS A 122 -15.11 7.08 -0.41
N ALA A 123 -14.43 6.05 0.11
CA ALA A 123 -14.88 5.31 1.28
C ALA A 123 -14.96 6.21 2.53
N VAL A 124 -13.99 7.11 2.70
CA VAL A 124 -13.98 8.12 3.78
C VAL A 124 -15.14 9.09 3.61
N LEU A 125 -15.34 9.64 2.40
CA LEU A 125 -16.41 10.59 2.11
C LEU A 125 -17.81 9.99 2.32
N GLN A 126 -18.00 8.74 1.91
CA GLN A 126 -19.28 8.04 1.98
C GLN A 126 -19.54 7.40 3.36
N ARG A 127 -18.62 7.55 4.33
CA ARG A 127 -18.68 6.89 5.65
C ARG A 127 -18.92 5.38 5.57
N LEU A 128 -18.53 4.75 4.46
CA LEU A 128 -18.53 3.29 4.35
C LEU A 128 -17.62 2.72 5.44
N ALA A 129 -17.89 1.49 5.87
CA ALA A 129 -17.15 0.85 6.96
C ALA A 129 -15.64 0.93 6.70
N ARG A 130 -14.98 1.91 7.33
CA ARG A 130 -13.53 2.15 7.21
C ARG A 130 -12.72 1.04 7.85
N THR A 131 -13.35 0.29 8.75
CA THR A 131 -12.67 -0.27 9.90
C THR A 131 -12.27 -1.72 9.66
N ASN A 132 -11.01 -1.83 9.27
CA ASN A 132 -10.08 -2.87 9.75
C ASN A 132 -10.19 -3.21 11.25
N ASN A 133 -10.92 -2.49 12.13
CA ASN A 133 -11.09 -2.84 13.56
C ASN A 133 -11.39 -4.32 13.82
N LEU A 134 -12.16 -4.98 12.95
CA LEU A 134 -12.41 -6.42 13.07
C LEU A 134 -11.16 -7.24 12.76
N SER A 135 -10.45 -6.92 11.67
CA SER A 135 -9.20 -7.58 11.28
C SER A 135 -8.04 -7.28 12.24
N GLU A 136 -7.90 -6.04 12.69
CA GLU A 136 -6.91 -5.60 13.69
C GLU A 136 -7.23 -6.15 15.08
N GLY A 137 -8.50 -6.13 15.48
CA GLY A 137 -8.97 -6.73 16.72
C GLY A 137 -8.75 -8.24 16.73
N TRP A 138 -9.04 -8.92 15.62
CA TRP A 138 -8.77 -10.34 15.47
C TRP A 138 -7.27 -10.64 15.45
N HIS A 139 -6.45 -9.89 14.70
CA HIS A 139 -5.00 -10.09 14.64
C HIS A 139 -4.32 -9.83 15.99
N ASN A 140 -4.70 -8.75 16.69
CA ASN A 140 -4.21 -8.48 18.05
C ASN A 140 -4.58 -9.61 19.02
N ARG A 141 -5.83 -10.11 18.99
CA ARG A 141 -6.22 -11.24 19.84
C ARG A 141 -5.50 -12.53 19.46
N PHE A 142 -5.29 -12.79 18.18
CA PHE A 142 -4.61 -13.98 17.69
C PHE A 142 -3.12 -13.99 18.07
N GLN A 143 -2.41 -12.87 17.93
CA GLN A 143 -1.01 -12.72 18.36
C GLN A 143 -0.85 -12.94 19.87
N VAL A 144 -1.80 -12.46 20.69
CA VAL A 144 -1.77 -12.64 22.15
C VAL A 144 -2.02 -14.10 22.57
N VAL A 145 -2.84 -14.84 21.82
CA VAL A 145 -3.23 -16.22 22.16
C VAL A 145 -2.24 -17.26 21.63
N VAL A 146 -1.62 -17.02 20.47
CA VAL A 146 -0.79 -18.02 19.76
C VAL A 146 0.70 -17.67 19.77
N GLY A 147 1.08 -16.40 19.98
CA GLY A 147 2.48 -15.94 19.97
C GLY A 147 3.24 -16.11 21.30
N ARG A 148 2.74 -16.95 22.22
CA ARG A 148 3.44 -17.33 23.45
C ARG A 148 3.98 -18.75 23.32
N GLU A 149 4.94 -18.96 22.44
CA GLU A 149 5.88 -20.09 22.50
C GLU A 149 7.29 -19.60 22.22
#